data_AF-A0A9P8E7R1-F1
#
_entry.id   AF-A0A9P8E7R1-F1
#
_cell.length_a   1.000
_cell.length_b   1.000
_cell.length_c   1.000
_cell.angle_alpha   90.00
_cell.angle_beta   90.00
_cell.angle_gamma   90.00
#
_symmetry.space_group_name_H-M   'P 1'
#
loop_
_entity.id
_entity.type
_entity.pdbx_description
1 polymer ?
#
loop_
_entity_poly.entity_id
_entity_poly.type
_entity_poly.pdbx_seq_one_letter_code
_entity_poly.pdbx_strand_id
1 'polypeptide(L)'
;MDRQEYPTMVAHLEPGQAINVLNDRVRQVGRLNSDIADWLQERRRLEEQYSAGLHKLARRSPPGDSIQDLGIFSVPWTTLTSALETLADSHQVLAQRIEVDVERPLRDFASTNREMQAMSTIQGNLASMARDVENAQKKSERLNNKGSTNASRADSELEGAQSQWSSQSPYVFESLQALDESRLNHLRDVLTQFQTHEIDAIEKTRVSAESVLNILLNVETADEIKTYALRVSSGDMVPKETRARNRQSIFVPPSLGPSSHHDDGASMRSGSAPAERASEPEKKSGKGLKRLGTLLGRKNRESKMIPDRASESPERKPSRPSAFNSLS
;
A
#
# COMPACT_ATOMS: atom_id res chain seq x y z
N MET A 1 32.08 -2.57 7.36
CA MET A 1 32.23 -4.02 7.63
C MET A 1 33.13 -4.55 6.54
N ASP A 2 34.10 -5.37 6.90
CA ASP A 2 34.90 -6.08 5.90
C ASP A 2 34.03 -7.19 5.30
N ARG A 3 33.92 -7.22 3.97
CA ARG A 3 33.05 -8.16 3.24
C ARG A 3 33.74 -9.51 3.07
N GLN A 4 33.69 -10.36 4.08
CA GLN A 4 34.48 -11.60 4.13
C GLN A 4 33.64 -12.87 4.03
N GLU A 5 32.33 -12.77 4.25
CA GLU A 5 31.42 -13.92 4.35
C GLU A 5 31.28 -14.63 3.00
N TYR A 6 31.04 -13.88 1.91
CA TYR A 6 30.88 -14.48 0.59
C TYR A 6 32.23 -14.91 -0.03
N PRO A 7 33.33 -14.16 0.13
CA PRO A 7 34.68 -14.66 -0.20
C PRO A 7 35.06 -15.96 0.52
N THR A 8 34.74 -16.07 1.82
CA THR A 8 35.00 -17.31 2.58
C THR A 8 34.13 -18.46 2.09
N MET A 9 32.90 -18.19 1.68
CA MET A 9 32.01 -19.20 1.09
C MET A 9 32.58 -19.77 -0.21
N VAL A 10 33.05 -18.94 -1.15
CA VAL A 10 33.55 -19.42 -2.45
C VAL A 10 34.81 -20.28 -2.32
N ALA A 11 35.62 -20.08 -1.27
CA ALA A 11 36.80 -20.91 -0.99
C ALA A 11 36.48 -22.40 -0.79
N HIS A 12 35.22 -22.75 -0.51
CA HIS A 12 34.75 -24.12 -0.30
C HIS A 12 33.94 -24.68 -1.49
N LEU A 13 33.89 -23.96 -2.62
CA LEU A 13 33.09 -24.32 -3.78
C LEU A 13 33.96 -24.63 -5.00
N GLU A 14 33.58 -25.67 -5.74
CA GLU A 14 34.15 -25.92 -7.06
C GLU A 14 33.75 -24.81 -8.05
N PRO A 15 34.58 -24.48 -9.05
CA PRO A 15 34.31 -23.35 -9.96
C PRO A 15 32.93 -23.37 -10.62
N GLY A 16 32.49 -24.53 -11.10
CA GLY A 16 31.16 -24.69 -11.69
C GLY A 16 30.01 -24.46 -10.67
N GLN A 17 30.20 -24.88 -9.42
CA GLN A 17 29.23 -24.66 -8.35
C GLN A 17 29.16 -23.18 -7.96
N ALA A 18 30.31 -22.52 -7.84
CA ALA A 18 30.40 -21.10 -7.52
C ALA A 18 29.66 -20.22 -8.55
N ILE A 19 29.78 -20.51 -9.85
CA ILE A 19 29.03 -19.81 -10.89
C ILE A 19 27.52 -19.96 -10.68
N ASN A 20 27.06 -21.18 -10.39
CA ASN A 20 25.62 -21.44 -10.19
C ASN A 20 25.10 -20.64 -8.99
N VAL A 21 25.82 -20.67 -7.86
CA VAL A 21 25.49 -19.89 -6.66
C VAL A 21 25.41 -18.39 -6.97
N LEU A 22 26.40 -17.85 -7.68
CA LEU A 22 26.41 -16.44 -8.08
C LEU A 22 25.20 -16.11 -8.97
N ASN A 23 24.97 -16.90 -10.02
CA ASN A 23 23.90 -16.67 -10.98
C ASN A 23 22.51 -16.75 -10.35
N ASP A 24 22.29 -17.76 -9.51
CA ASP A 24 21.03 -17.94 -8.82
C ASP A 24 20.77 -16.79 -7.86
N ARG A 25 21.79 -16.34 -7.12
CA ARG A 25 21.65 -15.23 -6.19
C ARG A 25 21.35 -13.92 -6.91
N VAL A 26 22.07 -13.57 -7.99
CA VAL A 26 21.82 -12.36 -8.78
C VAL A 26 20.41 -12.38 -9.40
N ARG A 27 19.97 -13.54 -9.93
CA ARG A 27 18.59 -13.69 -10.42
C ARG A 27 17.55 -13.53 -9.32
N GLN A 28 17.82 -14.08 -8.13
CA GLN A 28 16.94 -13.95 -6.97
C GLN A 28 16.82 -12.48 -6.52
N VAL A 29 17.92 -11.74 -6.48
CA VAL A 29 17.95 -10.31 -6.14
C VAL A 29 17.01 -9.52 -7.07
N GLY A 30 17.12 -9.72 -8.38
CA GLY A 30 16.24 -9.05 -9.35
C GLY A 30 14.77 -9.46 -9.20
N ARG A 31 14.50 -10.76 -9.05
CA ARG A 31 13.12 -11.29 -8.93
C ARG A 31 12.41 -10.76 -7.69
N LEU A 32 13.06 -10.80 -6.53
CA LEU A 32 12.45 -10.38 -5.27
C LEU A 32 12.01 -8.92 -5.29
N ASN A 33 12.78 -8.02 -5.91
CA ASN A 33 12.38 -6.62 -6.01
C ASN A 33 11.16 -6.44 -6.90
N SER A 34 11.08 -7.16 -8.04
CA SER A 34 9.91 -7.16 -8.91
C SER A 34 8.67 -7.73 -8.20
N ASP A 35 8.81 -8.87 -7.51
CA ASP A 35 7.71 -9.52 -6.80
C ASP A 35 7.13 -8.59 -5.71
N ILE A 36 7.99 -7.90 -4.96
CA ILE A 36 7.57 -6.93 -3.94
C ILE A 36 6.90 -5.71 -4.60
N ALA A 37 7.45 -5.21 -5.71
CA ALA A 37 6.85 -4.09 -6.45
C ALA A 37 5.47 -4.45 -7.02
N ASP A 38 5.29 -5.68 -7.52
CA ASP A 38 3.99 -6.15 -8.01
C ASP A 38 2.96 -6.24 -6.86
N TRP A 39 3.38 -6.73 -5.69
CA TRP A 39 2.51 -6.70 -4.51
C TRP A 39 2.13 -5.27 -4.09
N LEU A 40 3.09 -4.33 -4.11
CA LEU A 40 2.84 -2.91 -3.81
C LEU A 40 1.95 -2.23 -4.85
N GLN A 41 2.05 -2.63 -6.11
CA GLN A 41 1.15 -2.16 -7.17
C GLN A 41 -0.29 -2.59 -6.90
N GLU A 42 -0.52 -3.84 -6.49
CA GLU A 42 -1.84 -4.31 -6.09
C GLU A 42 -2.36 -3.53 -4.88
N ARG A 43 -1.50 -3.30 -3.88
CA ARG A 43 -1.85 -2.46 -2.74
C ARG A 43 -2.25 -1.04 -3.17
N ARG A 44 -1.49 -0.40 -4.06
CA ARG A 44 -1.83 0.92 -4.62
C ARG A 44 -3.18 0.92 -5.32
N ARG A 45 -3.48 -0.09 -6.14
CA ARG A 45 -4.77 -0.22 -6.83
C ARG A 45 -5.95 -0.30 -5.86
N LEU A 46 -5.79 -0.98 -4.73
CA LEU A 46 -6.81 -1.01 -3.68
C LEU A 46 -7.05 0.39 -3.09
N GLU A 47 -5.99 1.16 -2.85
CA GLU A 47 -6.09 2.53 -2.36
C GLU A 47 -6.80 3.46 -3.35
N GLU A 48 -6.48 3.36 -4.63
CA GLU A 48 -7.15 4.12 -5.71
C GLU A 48 -8.65 3.79 -5.79
N GLN A 49 -9.01 2.51 -5.73
CA GLN A 49 -10.40 2.06 -5.74
C GLN A 49 -11.16 2.55 -4.51
N TYR A 50 -10.53 2.47 -3.33
CA TYR A 50 -11.11 2.93 -2.08
C TYR A 50 -11.37 4.44 -2.12
N SER A 51 -10.35 5.23 -2.48
CA SER A 51 -10.47 6.68 -2.64
C SER A 51 -11.58 7.08 -3.63
N ALA A 52 -11.64 6.44 -4.80
CA ALA A 52 -12.68 6.71 -5.79
C ALA A 52 -14.09 6.39 -5.25
N GLY A 53 -14.23 5.29 -4.49
CA GLY A 53 -15.47 4.91 -3.82
C GLY A 53 -15.91 5.94 -2.77
N LEU A 54 -14.97 6.44 -1.98
CA LEU A 54 -15.22 7.47 -0.97
C LEU A 54 -15.65 8.81 -1.58
N HIS A 55 -14.96 9.29 -2.62
CA HIS A 55 -15.38 10.50 -3.34
C HIS A 55 -16.78 10.38 -3.92
N LYS A 56 -17.10 9.22 -4.52
CA LYS A 56 -18.44 8.97 -5.05
C LYS A 56 -19.49 9.00 -3.95
N LEU A 57 -19.20 8.43 -2.79
CA LEU A 57 -20.10 8.43 -1.65
C LEU A 57 -20.27 9.83 -1.04
N ALA A 58 -19.19 10.61 -0.94
CA ALA A 58 -19.23 11.97 -0.38
C ALA A 58 -20.09 12.94 -1.20
N ARG A 59 -20.14 12.73 -2.52
CA ARG A 59 -20.95 13.55 -3.46
C ARG A 59 -22.40 13.08 -3.58
N ARG A 60 -22.81 12.05 -2.84
CA ARG A 60 -24.20 11.58 -2.87
C ARG A 60 -25.10 12.64 -2.24
N SER A 61 -26.30 12.81 -2.81
CA SER A 61 -27.32 13.70 -2.25
C SER A 61 -27.55 13.41 -0.76
N PRO A 62 -27.79 14.45 0.05
CA PRO A 62 -28.12 14.26 1.46
C PRO A 62 -29.43 13.46 1.60
N PRO A 63 -29.67 12.84 2.77
CA PRO A 63 -30.95 12.22 3.08
C PRO A 63 -32.07 13.27 3.04
N GLY A 64 -33.21 12.91 2.44
CA GLY A 64 -34.34 13.82 2.22
C GLY A 64 -34.38 14.37 0.79
N ASP A 65 -35.27 15.32 0.56
CA ASP A 65 -35.39 16.03 -0.72
C ASP A 65 -34.38 17.19 -0.79
N SER A 66 -33.98 17.72 0.37
CA SER A 66 -33.00 18.80 0.49
C SER A 66 -32.11 18.69 1.75
N ILE A 67 -30.94 19.34 1.72
CA ILE A 67 -30.07 19.48 2.90
C ILE A 67 -30.79 20.23 4.06
N GLN A 68 -31.78 21.06 3.73
CA GLN A 68 -32.54 21.84 4.73
C GLN A 68 -33.47 20.95 5.56
N ASP A 69 -33.85 19.78 5.03
CA ASP A 69 -34.70 18.81 5.72
C ASP A 69 -34.01 18.21 6.95
N LEU A 70 -32.68 18.29 7.01
CA LEU A 70 -31.88 17.86 8.15
C LEU A 70 -31.93 18.85 9.33
N GLY A 71 -32.48 20.05 9.15
CA GLY A 71 -32.53 21.06 10.22
C GLY A 71 -31.13 21.39 10.77
N ILE A 72 -30.97 21.42 12.09
CA ILE A 72 -29.66 21.67 12.72
C ILE A 72 -28.62 20.59 12.38
N PHE A 73 -29.04 19.39 11.94
CA PHE A 73 -28.13 18.33 11.52
C PHE A 73 -27.50 18.57 10.14
N SER A 74 -27.94 19.58 9.39
CA SER A 74 -27.32 19.97 8.13
C SER A 74 -25.81 20.24 8.26
N VAL A 75 -25.38 20.88 9.36
CA VAL A 75 -23.96 21.21 9.62
C VAL A 75 -23.14 19.96 9.97
N PRO A 76 -23.53 19.11 10.95
CA PRO A 76 -22.86 17.83 11.18
C PRO A 76 -22.82 16.93 9.95
N TRP A 77 -23.91 16.87 9.17
CA TRP A 77 -23.98 16.06 7.96
C TRP A 77 -22.99 16.54 6.90
N THR A 78 -22.98 17.85 6.62
CA THR A 78 -22.03 18.45 5.66
C THR A 78 -20.59 18.19 6.10
N THR A 79 -20.31 18.30 7.40
CA THR A 79 -18.97 18.03 7.93
C THR A 79 -18.58 16.56 7.80
N LEU A 80 -19.53 15.65 8.02
CA LEU A 80 -19.31 14.21 7.81
C LEU A 80 -18.97 13.91 6.34
N THR A 81 -19.68 14.51 5.39
CA THR A 81 -19.39 14.34 3.96
C THR A 81 -18.03 14.94 3.58
N SER A 82 -17.67 16.11 4.11
CA SER A 82 -16.34 16.71 3.88
C SER A 82 -15.20 15.91 4.52
N ALA A 83 -15.43 15.30 5.68
CA ALA A 83 -14.47 14.38 6.28
C ALA A 83 -14.24 13.13 5.42
N LEU A 84 -15.29 12.66 4.73
CA LEU A 84 -15.18 11.57 3.78
C LEU A 84 -14.38 11.96 2.53
N GLU A 85 -14.52 13.19 2.03
CA GLU A 85 -13.65 13.73 0.97
C GLU A 85 -12.19 13.82 1.44
N THR A 86 -11.96 14.31 2.66
CA THR A 86 -10.62 14.40 3.25
C THR A 86 -9.95 13.03 3.37
N LEU A 87 -10.73 12.00 3.75
CA LEU A 87 -10.28 10.61 3.77
C LEU A 87 -9.93 10.13 2.35
N ALA A 88 -10.81 10.37 1.38
CA ALA A 88 -10.58 10.00 -0.01
C ALA A 88 -9.28 10.62 -0.57
N ASP A 89 -9.07 11.91 -0.33
CA ASP A 89 -7.85 12.62 -0.74
C ASP A 89 -6.61 12.05 -0.04
N SER A 90 -6.71 11.70 1.24
CA SER A 90 -5.61 11.08 2.00
C SER A 90 -5.16 9.76 1.37
N HIS A 91 -6.11 8.89 1.05
CA HIS A 91 -5.85 7.61 0.40
C HIS A 91 -5.36 7.78 -1.05
N GLN A 92 -5.84 8.79 -1.78
CA GLN A 92 -5.31 9.11 -3.11
C GLN A 92 -3.83 9.53 -3.04
N VAL A 93 -3.47 10.39 -2.08
CA VAL A 93 -2.09 10.81 -1.87
C VAL A 93 -1.22 9.60 -1.48
N LEU A 94 -1.71 8.74 -0.58
CA LEU A 94 -1.00 7.52 -0.21
C LEU A 94 -0.73 6.63 -1.42
N ALA A 95 -1.73 6.41 -2.29
CA ALA A 95 -1.57 5.64 -3.53
C ALA A 95 -0.47 6.22 -4.43
N GLN A 96 -0.46 7.55 -4.63
CA GLN A 96 0.57 8.23 -5.42
C GLN A 96 1.97 8.08 -4.81
N ARG A 97 2.06 8.17 -3.48
CA ARG A 97 3.33 7.98 -2.75
C ARG A 97 3.85 6.56 -2.84
N ILE A 98 2.96 5.56 -2.74
CA ILE A 98 3.34 4.16 -2.98
C ILE A 98 3.94 4.00 -4.38
N GLU A 99 3.34 4.60 -5.40
CA GLU A 99 3.87 4.52 -6.78
C GLU A 99 5.28 5.11 -6.91
N VAL A 100 5.41 6.38 -6.51
CA VAL A 100 6.61 7.18 -6.81
C VAL A 100 7.77 6.83 -5.88
N ASP A 101 7.48 6.66 -4.60
CA ASP A 101 8.50 6.60 -3.55
C ASP A 101 8.83 5.15 -3.14
N VAL A 102 8.06 4.15 -3.58
CA VAL A 102 8.23 2.74 -3.16
C VAL A 102 8.25 1.77 -4.34
N GLU A 103 7.17 1.72 -5.13
CA GLU A 103 7.01 0.79 -6.25
C GLU A 103 8.07 1.04 -7.33
N ARG A 104 8.15 2.28 -7.85
CA ARG A 104 9.08 2.63 -8.94
C ARG A 104 10.54 2.43 -8.54
N PRO A 105 11.04 2.88 -7.36
CA PRO A 105 12.42 2.63 -6.96
C PRO A 105 12.77 1.14 -6.83
N LEU A 106 11.82 0.26 -6.50
CA LEU A 106 12.05 -1.18 -6.50
C LEU A 106 12.15 -1.75 -7.93
N ARG A 107 11.27 -1.32 -8.84
CA ARG A 107 11.29 -1.73 -10.25
C ARG A 107 12.57 -1.27 -10.97
N ASP A 108 12.99 -0.05 -10.68
CA ASP A 108 14.13 0.58 -11.34
C ASP A 108 15.47 0.18 -10.70
N PHE A 109 15.46 -0.61 -9.61
CA PHE A 109 16.70 -0.99 -8.91
C PHE A 109 17.73 -1.63 -9.84
N ALA A 110 17.30 -2.55 -10.72
CA ALA A 110 18.22 -3.24 -11.62
C ALA A 110 18.87 -2.31 -12.67
N SER A 111 18.17 -1.25 -13.08
CA SER A 111 18.66 -0.30 -14.08
C SER A 111 19.40 0.89 -13.47
N THR A 112 19.22 1.16 -12.17
CA THR A 112 19.80 2.32 -11.49
C THR A 112 20.94 1.96 -10.56
N ASN A 113 20.96 0.74 -10.02
CA ASN A 113 22.01 0.29 -9.11
C ASN A 113 23.28 -0.13 -9.88
N ARG A 114 24.39 0.55 -9.59
CA ARG A 114 25.68 0.35 -10.27
C ARG A 114 26.24 -1.05 -10.05
N GLU A 115 26.14 -1.59 -8.84
CA GLU A 115 26.62 -2.93 -8.51
C GLU A 115 25.87 -3.99 -9.33
N MET A 116 24.55 -3.85 -9.45
CA MET A 116 23.71 -4.75 -10.24
C MET A 116 24.05 -4.70 -11.73
N GLN A 117 24.26 -3.50 -12.28
CA GLN A 117 24.70 -3.36 -13.68
C GLN A 117 26.07 -4.01 -13.92
N ALA A 118 27.02 -3.82 -12.99
CA ALA A 118 28.35 -4.42 -13.09
C ALA A 118 28.33 -5.95 -12.98
N MET A 119 27.35 -6.53 -12.27
CA MET A 119 27.25 -7.99 -12.10
C MET A 119 27.15 -8.74 -13.42
N SER A 120 26.48 -8.21 -14.43
CA SER A 120 26.34 -8.91 -15.72
C SER A 120 27.71 -9.19 -16.37
N THR A 121 28.60 -8.20 -16.36
CA THR A 121 29.98 -8.34 -16.86
C THR A 121 30.80 -9.28 -15.97
N ILE A 122 30.67 -9.13 -14.65
CA ILE A 122 31.40 -9.95 -13.66
C ILE A 122 31.02 -11.44 -13.79
N GLN A 123 29.73 -11.75 -13.96
CA GLN A 123 29.23 -13.10 -14.18
C GLN A 123 29.82 -13.72 -15.46
N GLY A 124 29.89 -12.95 -16.55
CA GLY A 124 30.50 -13.41 -17.81
C GLY A 124 31.98 -13.74 -17.66
N ASN A 125 32.74 -12.86 -16.99
CA ASN A 125 34.16 -13.06 -16.75
C ASN A 125 34.43 -14.27 -15.84
N LEU A 126 33.69 -14.40 -14.73
CA LEU A 126 33.81 -15.54 -13.82
C LEU A 126 33.45 -16.86 -14.53
N ALA A 127 32.41 -16.84 -15.36
CA ALA A 127 32.00 -18.02 -16.13
C ALA A 127 33.08 -18.48 -17.13
N SER A 128 33.81 -17.55 -17.74
CA SER A 128 34.96 -17.89 -18.60
C SER A 128 36.08 -18.56 -17.79
N MET A 129 36.49 -17.96 -16.66
CA MET A 129 37.57 -18.49 -15.84
C MET A 129 37.27 -19.90 -15.32
N ALA A 130 36.03 -20.17 -14.89
CA ALA A 130 35.66 -21.51 -14.45
C ALA A 130 35.71 -22.54 -15.58
N ARG A 131 35.29 -22.16 -16.80
CA ARG A 131 35.41 -23.03 -17.98
C ARG A 131 36.87 -23.33 -18.30
N ASP A 132 37.75 -22.35 -18.15
CA ASP A 132 39.19 -22.54 -18.35
C ASP A 132 39.75 -23.57 -17.35
N VAL A 133 39.35 -23.49 -16.08
CA VAL A 133 39.69 -24.50 -15.06
C VAL A 133 39.15 -25.88 -15.44
N GLU A 134 37.86 -26.01 -15.77
CA GLU A 134 37.26 -27.30 -16.15
C GLU A 134 37.91 -27.92 -17.40
N ASN A 135 38.26 -27.09 -18.39
CA ASN A 135 38.92 -27.55 -19.61
C ASN A 135 40.35 -28.01 -19.34
N ALA A 136 41.10 -27.24 -18.54
CA ALA A 136 42.45 -27.61 -18.13
C ALA A 136 42.46 -28.90 -17.31
N GLN A 137 41.47 -29.07 -16.43
CA GLN A 137 41.31 -30.27 -15.61
C GLN A 137 41.04 -31.51 -16.48
N LYS A 138 40.05 -31.44 -17.37
CA LYS A 138 39.75 -32.53 -18.32
C LYS A 138 40.95 -32.88 -19.21
N LYS A 139 41.74 -31.88 -19.60
CA LYS A 139 42.96 -32.07 -20.42
C LYS A 139 44.06 -32.77 -19.64
N SER A 140 44.34 -32.33 -18.41
CA SER A 140 45.30 -32.97 -17.50
C SER A 140 44.92 -34.43 -17.24
N GLU A 141 43.69 -34.70 -16.79
CA GLU A 141 43.21 -36.05 -16.50
C GLU A 141 43.34 -36.98 -17.73
N ARG A 142 42.97 -36.49 -18.92
CA ARG A 142 43.07 -37.27 -20.16
C ARG A 142 44.51 -37.61 -20.54
N LEU A 143 45.46 -36.69 -20.36
CA LEU A 143 46.86 -36.91 -20.72
C LEU A 143 47.60 -37.75 -19.67
N ASN A 144 47.25 -37.59 -18.39
CA ASN A 144 47.72 -38.43 -17.29
C ASN A 144 47.25 -39.88 -17.45
N ASN A 145 45.97 -40.11 -17.76
CA ASN A 145 45.43 -41.45 -18.02
C ASN A 145 46.07 -42.16 -19.23
N LYS A 146 46.67 -41.39 -20.15
CA LYS A 146 47.36 -41.92 -21.34
C LYS A 146 48.87 -42.06 -21.17
N GLY A 147 49.44 -41.70 -20.01
CA GLY A 147 50.89 -41.70 -19.79
C GLY A 147 51.66 -40.84 -20.80
N SER A 148 51.05 -39.73 -21.25
CA SER A 148 51.64 -38.87 -22.27
C SER A 148 52.83 -38.08 -21.74
N THR A 149 53.87 -37.89 -22.55
CA THR A 149 55.02 -37.02 -22.23
C THR A 149 54.63 -35.56 -22.00
N ASN A 150 53.45 -35.14 -22.49
CA ASN A 150 52.91 -33.79 -22.29
C ASN A 150 52.07 -33.65 -21.01
N ALA A 151 51.93 -34.68 -20.18
CA ALA A 151 51.11 -34.64 -18.97
C ALA A 151 51.56 -33.52 -18.01
N SER A 152 52.87 -33.41 -17.75
CA SER A 152 53.43 -32.35 -16.89
C SER A 152 53.08 -30.94 -17.38
N ARG A 153 53.05 -30.69 -18.69
CA ARG A 153 52.65 -29.40 -19.24
C ARG A 153 51.17 -29.11 -19.02
N ALA A 154 50.32 -30.13 -19.13
CA ALA A 154 48.88 -29.99 -18.86
C ALA A 154 48.59 -29.75 -17.38
N ASP A 155 49.38 -30.33 -16.47
CA ASP A 155 49.29 -30.06 -15.03
C ASP A 155 49.68 -28.62 -14.70
N SER A 156 50.74 -28.09 -15.32
CA SER A 156 51.11 -26.67 -15.17
C SER A 156 50.03 -25.72 -15.70
N GLU A 157 49.35 -26.07 -16.80
CA GLU A 157 48.21 -25.29 -17.32
C GLU A 157 47.02 -25.31 -16.35
N LEU A 158 46.74 -26.46 -15.72
CA LEU A 158 45.70 -26.59 -14.69
C LEU A 158 46.01 -25.75 -13.44
N GLU A 159 47.23 -25.84 -12.93
CA GLU A 159 47.66 -25.07 -11.76
C GLU A 159 47.59 -23.56 -12.02
N GLY A 160 47.96 -23.11 -13.24
CA GLY A 160 47.80 -21.72 -13.65
C GLY A 160 46.34 -21.25 -13.68
N ALA A 161 45.43 -22.06 -14.23
CA ALA A 161 44.00 -21.74 -14.25
C ALA A 161 43.41 -21.72 -12.83
N GLN A 162 43.77 -22.67 -11.97
CA GLN A 162 43.34 -22.72 -10.57
C GLN A 162 43.88 -21.56 -9.74
N SER A 163 45.12 -21.14 -9.98
CA SER A 163 45.71 -19.95 -9.35
C SER A 163 44.94 -18.69 -9.73
N GLN A 164 44.64 -18.51 -11.02
CA GLN A 164 43.85 -17.39 -11.49
C GLN A 164 42.45 -17.37 -10.85
N TRP A 165 41.76 -18.52 -10.84
CA TRP A 165 40.48 -18.67 -10.15
C TRP A 165 40.55 -18.28 -8.68
N SER A 166 41.55 -18.81 -7.95
CA SER A 166 41.72 -18.56 -6.52
C SER A 166 42.02 -17.10 -6.21
N SER A 167 42.68 -16.39 -7.13
CA SER A 167 42.97 -14.96 -6.97
C SER A 167 41.77 -14.04 -7.24
N GLN A 168 40.89 -14.40 -8.19
CA GLN A 168 39.82 -13.53 -8.68
C GLN A 168 38.46 -13.83 -8.06
N SER A 169 38.16 -15.10 -7.76
CA SER A 169 36.85 -15.49 -7.21
C SER A 169 36.50 -14.78 -5.89
N PRO A 170 37.43 -14.53 -4.95
CA PRO A 170 37.09 -13.81 -3.72
C PRO A 170 36.55 -12.40 -4.01
N TYR A 171 37.17 -11.66 -4.92
CA TYR A 171 36.74 -10.30 -5.29
C TYR A 171 35.36 -10.26 -5.95
N VAL A 172 35.04 -11.27 -6.77
CA VAL A 172 33.70 -11.40 -7.37
C VAL A 172 32.64 -11.62 -6.28
N PHE A 173 32.92 -12.49 -5.31
CA PHE A 173 31.99 -12.77 -4.23
C PHE A 173 31.91 -11.62 -3.21
N GLU A 174 32.96 -10.83 -3.05
CA GLU A 174 32.92 -9.55 -2.33
C GLU A 174 31.96 -8.57 -3.02
N SER A 175 32.00 -8.51 -4.35
CA SER A 175 31.10 -7.66 -5.14
C SER A 175 29.65 -8.15 -5.08
N LEU A 176 29.42 -9.46 -5.03
CA LEU A 176 28.09 -10.04 -4.79
C LEU A 176 27.57 -9.66 -3.40
N GLN A 177 28.41 -9.71 -2.37
CA GLN A 177 28.04 -9.31 -1.02
C GLN A 177 27.68 -7.82 -0.96
N ALA A 178 28.45 -6.98 -1.64
CA ALA A 178 28.16 -5.55 -1.77
C ALA A 178 26.80 -5.28 -2.42
N LEU A 179 26.45 -6.04 -3.47
CA LEU A 179 25.14 -5.95 -4.13
C LEU A 179 24.01 -6.33 -3.16
N ASP A 180 24.18 -7.42 -2.40
CA ASP A 180 23.17 -7.85 -1.44
C ASP A 180 22.96 -6.85 -0.31
N GLU A 181 24.05 -6.28 0.24
CA GLU A 181 24.00 -5.19 1.21
C GLU A 181 23.24 -3.97 0.64
N SER A 182 23.56 -3.55 -0.59
CA SER A 182 22.90 -2.44 -1.27
C SER A 182 21.40 -2.69 -1.44
N ARG A 183 21.03 -3.87 -1.94
CA ARG A 183 19.63 -4.27 -2.12
C ARG A 183 18.85 -4.32 -0.80
N LEU A 184 19.45 -4.88 0.25
CA LEU A 184 18.82 -4.98 1.57
C LEU A 184 18.60 -3.61 2.20
N ASN A 185 19.58 -2.72 2.10
CA ASN A 185 19.44 -1.34 2.58
C ASN A 185 18.38 -0.59 1.78
N HIS A 186 18.40 -0.68 0.44
CA HIS A 186 17.36 -0.09 -0.41
C HIS A 186 15.97 -0.56 -0.02
N LEU A 187 15.78 -1.87 0.14
CA LEU A 187 14.50 -2.44 0.54
C LEU A 187 14.04 -1.94 1.93
N ARG A 188 14.95 -1.88 2.90
CA ARG A 188 14.66 -1.32 4.22
C ARG A 188 14.20 0.13 4.11
N ASP A 189 14.90 0.93 3.31
CA ASP A 189 14.68 2.36 3.22
C ASP A 189 13.32 2.66 2.55
N VAL A 190 13.01 2.02 1.41
CA VAL A 190 11.70 2.21 0.73
C VAL A 190 10.53 1.67 1.55
N LEU A 191 10.68 0.54 2.25
CA LEU A 191 9.61 0.01 3.11
C LEU A 191 9.43 0.84 4.39
N THR A 192 10.50 1.46 4.89
CA THR A 192 10.38 2.42 5.99
C THR A 192 9.62 3.66 5.53
N GLN A 193 9.95 4.19 4.35
CA GLN A 193 9.24 5.31 3.74
C GLN A 193 7.77 4.99 3.50
N PHE A 194 7.45 3.78 3.03
CA PHE A 194 6.09 3.29 2.93
C PHE A 194 5.33 3.39 4.27
N GLN A 195 5.93 2.91 5.37
CA GLN A 195 5.31 3.01 6.69
C GLN A 195 5.17 4.46 7.19
N THR A 196 6.08 5.37 6.83
CA THR A 196 5.92 6.80 7.13
C THR A 196 4.69 7.37 6.43
N HIS A 197 4.48 7.05 5.14
CA HIS A 197 3.30 7.49 4.40
C HIS A 197 1.99 6.93 4.97
N GLU A 198 1.98 5.69 5.46
CA GLU A 198 0.84 5.11 6.18
C GLU A 198 0.51 5.91 7.44
N ILE A 199 1.52 6.22 8.25
CA ILE A 199 1.34 7.00 9.49
C ILE A 199 0.77 8.38 9.17
N ASP A 200 1.29 9.07 8.14
CA ASP A 200 0.80 10.38 7.72
C ASP A 200 -0.68 10.33 7.28
N ALA A 201 -1.07 9.30 6.53
CA ALA A 201 -2.44 9.11 6.08
C ALA A 201 -3.41 8.84 7.25
N ILE A 202 -2.97 8.04 8.22
CA ILE A 202 -3.71 7.76 9.46
C ILE A 202 -3.87 9.03 10.29
N GLU A 203 -2.81 9.82 10.45
CA GLU A 203 -2.84 11.06 11.22
C GLU A 203 -3.84 12.07 10.64
N LYS A 204 -3.80 12.27 9.32
CA LYS A 204 -4.74 13.16 8.62
C LYS A 204 -6.20 12.72 8.82
N THR A 205 -6.44 11.42 8.75
CA THR A 205 -7.77 10.82 8.98
C THR A 205 -8.22 11.01 10.44
N ARG A 206 -7.31 10.82 11.40
CA ARG A 206 -7.59 10.99 12.83
C ARG A 206 -8.08 12.40 13.13
N VAL A 207 -7.36 13.41 12.65
CA VAL A 207 -7.72 14.83 12.84
C VAL A 207 -9.10 15.13 12.24
N SER A 208 -9.39 14.62 11.05
CA SER A 208 -10.70 14.81 10.42
C SER A 208 -11.82 14.15 11.23
N ALA A 209 -11.60 12.95 11.76
CA ALA A 209 -12.58 12.24 12.59
C ALA A 209 -12.84 12.94 13.92
N GLU A 210 -11.80 13.48 14.56
CA GLU A 210 -11.90 14.28 15.79
C GLU A 210 -12.75 15.55 15.56
N SER A 211 -12.56 16.22 14.43
CA SER A 211 -13.37 17.39 14.06
C SER A 211 -14.86 17.06 13.93
N VAL A 212 -15.20 15.96 13.24
CA VAL A 212 -16.59 15.50 13.10
C VAL A 212 -17.19 15.18 14.47
N LEU A 213 -16.44 14.48 15.33
CA LEU A 213 -16.89 14.13 16.68
C LEU A 213 -17.21 15.40 17.49
N ASN A 214 -16.33 16.39 17.47
CA ASN A 214 -16.55 17.63 18.22
C ASN A 214 -17.81 18.37 17.75
N ILE A 215 -18.09 18.41 16.45
CA ILE A 215 -19.29 19.03 15.90
C ILE A 215 -20.55 18.27 16.33
N LEU A 216 -20.53 16.94 16.30
CA LEU A 216 -21.65 16.12 16.74
C LEU A 216 -21.95 16.30 18.23
N LEU A 217 -20.92 16.47 19.06
CA LEU A 217 -21.08 16.71 20.50
C LEU A 217 -21.71 18.08 20.83
N ASN A 218 -21.59 19.05 19.93
CA ASN A 218 -22.15 20.39 20.09
C ASN A 218 -23.59 20.53 19.56
N VAL A 219 -24.21 19.44 19.11
CA VAL A 219 -25.60 19.48 18.62
C VAL A 219 -26.57 19.58 19.79
N GLU A 220 -27.34 20.67 19.83
CA GLU A 220 -28.35 20.93 20.86
C GLU A 220 -29.75 20.65 20.34
N THR A 221 -30.42 19.62 20.89
CA THR A 221 -31.77 19.23 20.44
C THR A 221 -32.83 20.30 20.71
N ALA A 222 -32.63 21.14 21.73
CA ALA A 222 -33.53 22.25 22.04
C ALA A 222 -33.60 23.26 20.88
N ASP A 223 -32.48 23.49 20.19
CA ASP A 223 -32.42 24.40 19.04
C ASP A 223 -33.22 23.87 17.86
N GLU A 224 -33.20 22.56 17.59
CA GLU A 224 -34.02 21.95 16.54
C GLU A 224 -35.51 22.15 16.81
N ILE A 225 -35.96 21.79 18.02
CA ILE A 225 -37.37 21.89 18.40
C ILE A 225 -37.85 23.34 18.29
N LYS A 226 -37.06 24.29 18.77
CA LYS A 226 -37.38 25.72 18.70
C LYS A 226 -37.38 26.23 17.26
N THR A 227 -36.38 25.85 16.46
CA THR A 227 -36.25 26.26 15.06
C THR A 227 -37.40 25.73 14.21
N TYR A 228 -37.80 24.47 14.42
CA TYR A 228 -38.96 23.88 13.74
C TYR A 228 -40.26 24.59 14.11
N ALA A 229 -40.53 24.81 15.41
CA ALA A 229 -41.73 25.51 15.88
C ALA A 229 -41.83 26.95 15.32
N LEU A 230 -40.70 27.65 15.20
CA LEU A 230 -40.64 28.99 14.60
C LEU A 230 -40.91 28.95 13.09
N ARG A 231 -40.36 27.96 12.35
CA ARG A 231 -40.61 27.80 10.91
C ARG A 231 -42.07 27.46 10.59
N VAL A 232 -42.72 26.66 11.43
CA VAL A 232 -44.16 26.37 11.29
C VAL A 232 -45.00 27.61 11.64
N SER A 233 -44.69 28.30 12.75
CA SER A 233 -45.49 29.46 13.18
C SER A 233 -45.33 30.68 12.28
N SER A 234 -44.22 30.81 11.54
CA SER A 234 -44.00 31.83 10.51
C SER A 234 -44.65 31.49 9.15
N GLY A 235 -45.23 30.30 9.00
CA GLY A 235 -45.90 29.85 7.77
C GLY A 235 -44.95 29.39 6.66
N ASP A 236 -43.66 29.28 6.93
CA ASP A 236 -42.61 28.91 5.96
C ASP A 236 -42.72 27.42 5.53
N MET A 237 -43.27 26.57 6.42
CA MET A 237 -43.45 25.13 6.18
C MET A 237 -44.91 24.71 5.95
N VAL A 238 -45.85 25.65 5.90
CA VAL A 238 -47.26 25.35 5.63
C VAL A 238 -47.49 25.46 4.12
N PRO A 239 -47.93 24.39 3.43
CA PRO A 239 -48.31 24.49 2.02
C PRO A 239 -49.37 25.58 1.88
N LYS A 240 -49.08 26.62 1.08
CA LYS A 240 -50.10 27.61 0.71
C LYS A 240 -51.22 26.84 0.02
N GLU A 241 -52.37 26.71 0.68
CA GLU A 241 -53.57 26.15 0.06
C GLU A 241 -53.73 26.82 -1.30
N THR A 242 -53.61 26.02 -2.36
CA THR A 242 -53.90 26.46 -3.72
C THR A 242 -55.39 26.79 -3.70
N ARG A 243 -55.69 28.07 -3.44
CA ARG A 243 -57.05 28.59 -3.31
C ARG A 243 -57.78 28.18 -4.58
N ALA A 244 -58.63 27.17 -4.46
CA ALA A 244 -59.36 26.59 -5.57
C ALA A 244 -60.09 27.74 -6.27
N ARG A 245 -59.66 28.03 -7.50
CA ARG A 245 -60.20 29.10 -8.32
C ARG A 245 -61.66 28.73 -8.57
N ASN A 246 -62.55 29.52 -7.97
CA ASN A 246 -64.00 29.44 -8.03
C ASN A 246 -64.47 29.13 -9.47
N ARG A 247 -64.77 27.85 -9.78
CA ARG A 247 -65.41 27.49 -11.05
C ARG A 247 -66.90 27.74 -10.89
N GLN A 248 -67.35 28.86 -11.43
CA GLN A 248 -68.78 29.11 -11.65
C GLN A 248 -69.37 27.94 -12.44
N SER A 249 -70.31 27.26 -11.79
CA SER A 249 -71.17 26.22 -12.35
C SER A 249 -71.99 26.82 -13.50
N ILE A 250 -71.78 26.33 -14.72
CA ILE A 250 -72.73 26.47 -15.82
C ILE A 250 -73.55 25.18 -15.87
N PHE A 251 -74.84 25.36 -15.62
CA PHE A 251 -75.90 24.37 -15.73
C PHE A 251 -76.07 23.94 -17.21
N VAL A 252 -76.11 22.63 -17.48
CA VAL A 252 -76.66 22.05 -18.73
C VAL A 252 -77.46 20.78 -18.37
N PRO A 253 -78.71 20.61 -18.87
CA PRO A 253 -79.62 19.55 -18.43
C PRO A 253 -79.39 18.19 -19.14
N PRO A 254 -79.99 17.09 -18.67
CA PRO A 254 -79.60 15.73 -19.07
C PRO A 254 -80.35 15.23 -20.30
N SER A 255 -79.69 14.35 -21.08
CA SER A 255 -80.31 13.55 -22.14
C SER A 255 -80.22 12.06 -21.77
N LEU A 256 -81.36 11.38 -21.89
CA LEU A 256 -81.60 9.96 -21.63
C LEU A 256 -81.28 9.13 -22.89
N GLY A 257 -80.60 7.98 -22.74
CA GLY A 257 -80.51 6.94 -23.78
C GLY A 257 -79.49 5.84 -23.45
N PRO A 258 -79.70 4.58 -23.88
CA PRO A 258 -79.56 3.41 -23.00
C PRO A 258 -78.31 2.53 -23.22
N SER A 259 -78.07 1.71 -22.20
CA SER A 259 -77.09 0.62 -22.11
C SER A 259 -77.34 -0.54 -23.06
N SER A 260 -76.29 -1.09 -23.71
CA SER A 260 -76.15 -2.54 -23.96
C SER A 260 -74.75 -2.93 -24.48
N HIS A 261 -74.21 -3.98 -23.85
CA HIS A 261 -73.38 -5.12 -24.32
C HIS A 261 -72.35 -5.02 -25.47
N HIS A 262 -71.14 -5.51 -25.18
CA HIS A 262 -70.35 -6.59 -25.84
C HIS A 262 -68.88 -6.43 -25.35
N ASP A 263 -68.24 -7.35 -24.63
CA ASP A 263 -67.84 -8.74 -24.87
C ASP A 263 -66.83 -8.97 -26.01
N ASP A 264 -65.95 -9.94 -25.78
CA ASP A 264 -64.83 -10.42 -26.61
C ASP A 264 -63.56 -9.54 -26.67
N GLY A 265 -62.33 -10.07 -26.57
CA GLY A 265 -61.92 -11.45 -26.49
C GLY A 265 -60.41 -11.58 -26.70
N ALA A 266 -59.85 -12.58 -26.01
CA ALA A 266 -58.71 -13.40 -26.41
C ALA A 266 -57.31 -12.77 -26.66
N SER A 267 -56.36 -13.19 -25.81
CA SER A 267 -55.12 -13.89 -26.22
C SER A 267 -54.31 -14.18 -24.94
N MET A 268 -54.43 -15.36 -24.30
CA MET A 268 -53.62 -16.59 -24.55
C MET A 268 -52.11 -16.31 -24.45
N ARG A 269 -51.25 -17.03 -23.71
CA ARG A 269 -51.27 -18.20 -22.80
C ARG A 269 -49.85 -18.24 -22.17
N SER A 270 -49.67 -18.49 -20.86
CA SER A 270 -49.32 -19.78 -20.20
C SER A 270 -48.05 -20.47 -20.76
N GLY A 271 -47.11 -21.04 -19.98
CA GLY A 271 -47.01 -21.41 -18.57
C GLY A 271 -45.52 -21.42 -18.16
N SER A 272 -45.05 -21.90 -17.00
CA SER A 272 -45.51 -23.04 -16.20
C SER A 272 -44.92 -22.95 -14.78
N ALA A 273 -45.69 -23.40 -13.80
CA ALA A 273 -45.34 -23.64 -12.39
C ALA A 273 -44.37 -24.85 -12.24
N PRO A 274 -43.97 -25.37 -11.04
CA PRO A 274 -44.51 -25.09 -9.70
C PRO A 274 -43.50 -25.02 -8.53
N ALA A 275 -44.07 -24.65 -7.39
CA ALA A 275 -43.48 -24.65 -6.06
C ALA A 275 -43.51 -26.04 -5.39
N GLU A 276 -42.53 -26.32 -4.52
CA GLU A 276 -42.72 -27.19 -3.35
C GLU A 276 -41.96 -26.64 -2.11
N ARG A 277 -42.78 -26.20 -1.14
CA ARG A 277 -42.78 -26.42 0.31
C ARG A 277 -41.56 -27.05 1.02
N ALA A 278 -41.10 -26.36 2.07
CA ALA A 278 -40.74 -26.80 3.44
C ALA A 278 -39.73 -25.78 4.00
N SER A 279 -39.68 -25.33 5.26
CA SER A 279 -40.32 -25.64 6.54
C SER A 279 -39.86 -24.55 7.54
N GLU A 280 -40.73 -24.08 8.43
CA GLU A 280 -40.33 -23.28 9.61
C GLU A 280 -39.53 -24.11 10.63
N PRO A 281 -38.86 -23.46 11.60
CA PRO A 281 -39.53 -23.30 12.91
C PRO A 281 -39.36 -21.92 13.57
N GLU A 282 -40.40 -21.48 14.29
CA GLU A 282 -40.36 -20.41 15.28
C GLU A 282 -39.49 -20.76 16.52
N LYS A 283 -38.75 -19.78 17.08
CA LYS A 283 -39.12 -19.11 18.35
C LYS A 283 -38.04 -18.15 18.90
N LYS A 284 -38.56 -16.99 19.36
CA LYS A 284 -38.16 -16.16 20.51
C LYS A 284 -37.14 -15.01 20.37
N SER A 285 -37.70 -13.84 20.69
CA SER A 285 -37.19 -12.83 21.64
C SER A 285 -36.33 -11.71 21.09
N GLY A 286 -36.95 -10.55 20.89
CA GLY A 286 -36.26 -9.28 20.79
C GLY A 286 -35.66 -8.82 22.12
N LYS A 287 -34.56 -8.05 22.02
CA LYS A 287 -34.29 -6.79 22.73
C LYS A 287 -32.80 -6.42 22.60
N GLY A 288 -32.56 -5.22 22.05
CA GLY A 288 -31.55 -4.31 22.56
C GLY A 288 -30.11 -4.50 22.08
N LEU A 289 -29.72 -3.69 21.09
CA LEU A 289 -28.33 -3.25 20.96
C LEU A 289 -27.91 -2.50 22.22
N LYS A 290 -26.87 -2.99 22.91
CA LYS A 290 -26.14 -2.21 23.92
C LYS A 290 -24.63 -2.42 23.74
N ARG A 291 -24.02 -1.37 23.18
CA ARG A 291 -22.75 -0.76 23.56
C ARG A 291 -21.52 -1.67 23.58
N LEU A 292 -20.74 -1.57 22.49
CA LEU A 292 -19.32 -1.87 22.45
C LEU A 292 -18.60 -0.92 23.43
N GLY A 293 -18.03 -1.48 24.50
CA GLY A 293 -17.20 -0.74 25.44
C GLY A 293 -15.78 -0.58 24.91
N THR A 294 -15.37 0.66 24.69
CA THR A 294 -13.98 1.08 24.46
C THR A 294 -13.12 0.70 25.67
N LEU A 295 -12.21 -0.26 25.49
CA LEU A 295 -11.10 -0.49 26.41
C LEU A 295 -9.82 0.10 25.82
N LEU A 296 -9.71 1.42 25.81
CA LEU A 296 -8.42 2.12 25.77
C LEU A 296 -8.19 2.74 27.14
N GLY A 297 -7.37 2.08 27.95
CA GLY A 297 -7.02 2.54 29.29
C GLY A 297 -5.86 1.74 29.83
N ARG A 298 -4.64 2.07 29.40
CA ARG A 298 -3.43 1.75 30.17
C ARG A 298 -2.37 2.83 29.95
N LYS A 299 -2.23 3.70 30.95
CA LYS A 299 -1.02 4.49 31.18
C LYS A 299 -0.40 4.02 32.49
N ASN A 300 0.91 3.77 32.41
CA ASN A 300 1.92 3.61 33.46
C ASN A 300 1.93 2.36 34.35
N ARG A 301 2.99 1.55 34.19
CA ARG A 301 4.04 1.43 35.21
C ARG A 301 5.31 0.71 34.71
N GLU A 302 6.44 1.39 34.96
CA GLU A 302 7.76 0.87 35.36
C GLU A 302 8.48 -0.15 34.45
N SER A 303 9.48 0.36 33.72
CA SER A 303 10.65 -0.42 33.29
C SER A 303 11.92 0.24 33.84
N LYS A 304 12.67 -0.57 34.58
CA LYS A 304 13.86 -0.25 35.36
C LYS A 304 14.97 0.40 34.52
N MET A 305 15.63 1.38 35.15
CA MET A 305 16.96 1.86 34.77
C MET A 305 17.96 0.70 34.66
N ILE A 306 18.75 0.70 33.59
CA ILE A 306 20.01 -0.04 33.49
C ILE A 306 21.12 1.01 33.45
N PRO A 307 22.20 0.86 34.26
CA PRO A 307 23.19 1.90 34.47
C PRO A 307 24.18 1.93 33.32
N ASP A 308 24.41 3.12 32.76
CA ASP A 308 25.51 3.37 31.85
C ASP A 308 26.79 3.63 32.67
N ARG A 309 27.85 2.86 32.42
CA ARG A 309 29.15 3.03 33.05
C ARG A 309 30.24 3.07 31.99
N ALA A 310 30.99 4.16 32.09
CA ALA A 310 32.36 4.41 31.61
C ALA A 310 32.52 5.03 30.22
N SER A 311 32.73 6.35 30.20
CA SER A 311 34.04 6.93 29.80
C SER A 311 34.12 8.42 30.18
N GLU A 312 34.83 8.72 31.27
CA GLU A 312 35.68 9.92 31.38
C GLU A 312 36.87 9.69 30.40
N SER A 313 37.52 10.64 29.73
CA SER A 313 37.98 11.98 30.10
C SER A 313 38.59 12.67 28.83
N PRO A 314 39.36 13.79 28.87
CA PRO A 314 38.93 15.10 28.38
C PRO A 314 39.77 15.64 27.20
N GLU A 315 39.19 16.48 26.32
CA GLU A 315 39.99 17.27 25.38
C GLU A 315 39.85 18.78 25.55
N ARG A 316 41.03 19.39 25.57
CA ARG A 316 41.36 20.77 25.91
C ARG A 316 41.06 21.71 24.75
N LYS A 317 40.57 22.91 25.07
CA LYS A 317 40.70 24.08 24.19
C LYS A 317 42.17 24.43 24.00
N PRO A 318 42.55 24.94 22.82
CA PRO A 318 43.46 26.08 22.80
C PRO A 318 42.93 27.28 22.02
N SER A 319 43.31 28.43 22.55
CA SER A 319 43.12 29.79 22.10
C SER A 319 43.58 30.05 20.66
N ARG A 320 42.85 30.91 19.94
CA ARG A 320 43.36 31.65 18.77
C ARG A 320 44.55 32.54 19.19
N PRO A 321 45.41 32.89 18.23
CA PRO A 321 45.76 34.29 18.04
C PRO A 321 45.46 34.78 16.62
N SER A 322 45.15 36.08 16.56
CA SER A 322 44.77 36.88 15.41
C SER A 322 45.97 37.21 14.52
N ALA A 323 45.74 37.30 13.21
CA ALA A 323 46.55 38.09 12.28
C ALA A 323 45.60 38.87 11.37
N PHE A 324 45.31 40.12 11.75
CA PHE A 324 44.70 41.11 10.89
C PHE A 324 45.82 41.89 10.21
N ASN A 325 45.84 41.83 8.88
CA ASN A 325 46.63 42.69 8.02
C ASN A 325 45.66 43.72 7.44
N SER A 326 45.80 45.01 7.78
CA SER A 326 45.53 46.16 6.91
C SER A 326 45.58 47.50 7.67
N LEU A 327 46.55 48.31 7.24
CA LEU A 327 46.44 49.73 6.89
C LEU A 327 45.99 50.77 7.93
N SER A 328 46.90 51.77 8.06
CA SER A 328 46.77 53.16 8.52
C SER A 328 47.28 53.44 9.93
#